data_AF-A0A7W1PK76-F1
#
_entry.id   AF-A0A7W1PK76-F1
#
_cell.length_a   1.000
_cell.length_b   1.000
_cell.length_c   1.000
_cell.angle_alpha   90.00
_cell.angle_beta   90.00
_cell.angle_gamma   90.00
#
_symmetry.space_group_name_H-M   'P 1'
#
loop_
_entity.id
_entity.type
_entity.pdbx_description
1 polymer ?
#
loop_
_entity_poly.entity_id
_entity_poly.type
_entity_poly.pdbx_seq_one_letter_code
_entity_poly.pdbx_strand_id
1 'polypeptide(L)'
;MGLITPGSIADAAWNSGAFEGLQQIRDSLGLAVSHVEARTPSEQDEALRTYAAQGYDLVFAHGFEFQEPAERVSAEYPRTIFIITSGGGWWGTWLR
;
A
#
# COMPACT_ATOMS: atom_id res chain seq x y z
N MET A 1 -4.71 -6.80 -6.13
CA MET A 1 -4.11 -6.32 -4.86
C MET A 1 -2.92 -5.44 -5.19
N GLY A 2 -2.73 -4.32 -4.48
CA GLY A 2 -1.66 -3.35 -4.75
C GLY A 2 -0.65 -3.27 -3.61
N LEU A 3 0.60 -2.95 -3.94
CA LEU A 3 1.65 -2.57 -2.99
C LEU A 3 2.22 -1.21 -3.40
N ILE A 4 2.31 -0.28 -2.45
CA ILE A 4 2.97 1.02 -2.62
C ILE A 4 4.17 1.03 -1.66
N THR A 5 5.38 1.23 -2.18
CA THR A 5 6.59 1.34 -1.34
C THR A 5 7.17 2.76 -1.39
N PRO A 6 7.77 3.25 -0.31
CA PRO A 6 8.37 4.59 -0.27
C PRO A 6 9.76 4.65 -0.91
N GLY A 7 10.30 3.48 -1.27
CA GLY A 7 11.60 3.35 -1.88
C GLY A 7 11.71 2.06 -2.69
N SER A 8 12.94 1.79 -3.13
CA SER A 8 13.19 0.72 -4.07
C SER A 8 13.07 -0.66 -3.44
N ILE A 9 12.36 -1.56 -4.13
CA ILE A 9 12.31 -2.99 -3.78
C ILE A 9 13.66 -3.70 -3.97
N ALA A 10 14.65 -3.03 -4.55
CA ALA A 10 16.04 -3.51 -4.65
C ALA A 10 16.89 -3.15 -3.41
N ASP A 11 16.29 -2.57 -2.36
CA ASP A 11 17.00 -2.19 -1.12
C ASP A 11 17.53 -3.37 -0.30
N ALA A 12 17.21 -4.61 -0.71
CA ALA A 12 17.59 -5.85 -0.04
C ALA A 12 17.26 -5.86 1.47
N ALA A 13 16.26 -5.07 1.87
CA ALA A 13 15.89 -4.86 3.26
C ALA A 13 14.37 -4.66 3.39
N TRP A 14 13.93 -3.42 3.59
CA TRP A 14 12.56 -3.12 4.01
C TRP A 14 11.54 -3.32 2.90
N ASN A 15 11.80 -2.76 1.72
CA ASN A 15 10.87 -2.81 0.59
C ASN A 15 10.96 -4.15 -0.14
N SER A 16 12.15 -4.76 -0.21
CA SER A 16 12.30 -6.09 -0.80
C SER A 16 11.44 -7.13 -0.08
N GLY A 17 11.40 -7.10 1.25
CA GLY A 17 10.58 -8.02 2.04
C GLY A 17 9.08 -7.89 1.79
N ALA A 18 8.56 -6.66 1.65
CA ALA A 18 7.16 -6.44 1.30
C ALA A 18 6.81 -6.95 -0.10
N PHE A 19 7.71 -6.71 -1.06
CA PHE A 19 7.53 -7.18 -2.43
C PHE A 19 7.58 -8.72 -2.52
N GLU A 20 8.49 -9.37 -1.80
CA GLU A 20 8.52 -10.82 -1.67
C GLU A 20 7.20 -11.38 -1.10
N GLY A 21 6.65 -10.75 -0.06
CA GLY A 21 5.34 -11.12 0.48
C GLY A 21 4.22 -10.99 -0.55
N LEU A 22 4.19 -9.90 -1.31
CA LEU A 22 3.22 -9.70 -2.40
C LEU A 22 3.32 -10.81 -3.46
N GLN A 23 4.54 -11.19 -3.84
CA GLN A 23 4.77 -12.27 -4.79
C GLN A 23 4.31 -13.63 -4.25
N GLN A 24 4.54 -13.92 -2.97
CA GLN A 24 4.04 -15.15 -2.34
C GLN A 24 2.51 -15.21 -2.35
N ILE A 25 1.83 -14.08 -2.11
CA ILE A 25 0.36 -13.99 -2.19
C ILE A 25 -0.12 -14.26 -3.62
N ARG A 26 0.51 -13.63 -4.62
CA ARG A 26 0.23 -13.88 -6.04
C ARG A 26 0.31 -15.37 -6.35
N ASP A 27 1.41 -16.01 -5.96
CA ASP A 27 1.70 -17.39 -6.33
C ASP A 27 0.80 -18.39 -5.57
N SER A 28 0.43 -18.07 -4.31
CA SER A 28 -0.41 -18.95 -3.48
C SER A 28 -1.90 -18.85 -3.82
N LEU A 29 -2.39 -17.66 -4.20
CA LEU A 29 -3.82 -17.41 -4.41
C LEU A 29 -4.19 -17.21 -5.88
N GLY A 30 -3.21 -17.12 -6.79
CA GLY A 30 -3.44 -16.85 -8.21
C GLY A 30 -4.03 -15.47 -8.50
N LEU A 31 -3.82 -14.51 -7.59
CA LEU A 31 -4.38 -13.15 -7.69
C LEU A 31 -3.47 -12.23 -8.50
N ALA A 32 -4.06 -11.31 -9.26
CA ALA A 32 -3.32 -10.22 -9.88
C ALA A 32 -2.79 -9.26 -8.82
N VAL A 33 -1.50 -8.98 -8.90
CA VAL A 33 -0.80 -8.03 -8.02
C VAL A 33 -0.17 -6.89 -8.84
N SER A 34 -0.07 -5.72 -8.22
CA SER A 34 0.59 -4.54 -8.79
C SER A 34 1.47 -3.88 -7.73
N HIS A 35 2.56 -3.26 -8.16
CA HIS A 35 3.49 -2.54 -7.30
C HIS A 35 3.89 -1.21 -7.93
N VAL A 36 3.98 -0.16 -7.11
CA VAL A 36 4.55 1.15 -7.47
C VAL A 36 5.44 1.68 -6.34
N GLU A 37 6.45 2.47 -6.71
CA GLU A 37 7.24 3.25 -5.77
C GLU A 37 6.69 4.69 -5.69
N ALA A 38 6.48 5.21 -4.49
CA ALA A 38 5.99 6.55 -4.21
C ALA A 38 6.85 7.23 -3.13
N ARG A 39 7.85 7.99 -3.57
CA ARG A 39 8.95 8.51 -2.73
C ARG A 39 8.65 9.89 -2.14
N THR A 40 7.72 10.63 -2.74
CA THR A 40 7.33 11.97 -2.27
C THR A 40 5.89 11.98 -1.75
N PRO A 41 5.53 12.92 -0.85
CA PRO A 41 4.14 13.03 -0.37
C PRO A 41 3.10 13.14 -1.48
N SER A 42 3.43 13.82 -2.58
CA SER A 42 2.54 13.94 -3.75
C SER A 42 2.35 12.60 -4.46
N GLU A 43 3.42 11.84 -4.67
CA GLU A 43 3.36 10.51 -5.27
C GLU A 43 2.59 9.53 -4.39
N GLN A 44 2.68 9.67 -3.06
CA GLN A 44 1.99 8.81 -2.11
C GLN A 44 0.47 8.99 -2.17
N ASP A 45 -0.01 10.23 -2.14
CA ASP A 45 -1.43 10.55 -2.29
C ASP A 45 -1.96 10.11 -3.68
N GLU A 46 -1.19 10.40 -4.74
CA GLU A 46 -1.53 9.99 -6.10
C GLU A 46 -1.62 8.47 -6.26
N ALA A 47 -0.66 7.71 -5.73
CA ALA A 47 -0.63 6.26 -5.82
C ALA A 47 -1.82 5.62 -5.08
N LEU A 48 -2.15 6.10 -3.88
CA LEU A 48 -3.31 5.64 -3.09
C LEU A 48 -4.61 5.86 -3.87
N ARG A 49 -4.81 7.09 -4.39
CA ARG A 49 -5.99 7.44 -5.20
C ARG A 49 -6.07 6.63 -6.48
N THR A 50 -4.94 6.44 -7.16
CA THR A 50 -4.89 5.70 -8.43
C THR A 50 -5.32 4.25 -8.24
N TYR A 51 -4.78 3.55 -7.25
CA TYR A 51 -5.20 2.18 -6.97
C TYR A 51 -6.67 2.08 -6.54
N ALA A 52 -7.16 3.03 -5.73
CA ALA A 52 -8.56 3.04 -5.35
C ALA A 52 -9.50 3.32 -6.53
N ALA A 53 -9.16 4.29 -7.38
CA ALA A 53 -9.92 4.63 -8.59
C ALA A 53 -9.92 3.48 -9.62
N GLN A 54 -8.84 2.70 -9.68
CA GLN A 54 -8.74 1.48 -10.48
C GLN A 54 -9.53 0.29 -9.90
N GLY A 55 -10.16 0.46 -8.74
CA GLY A 55 -11.05 -0.54 -8.15
C GLY A 55 -10.35 -1.67 -7.41
N TYR A 56 -9.11 -1.46 -6.93
CA TYR A 56 -8.42 -2.44 -6.10
C TYR A 56 -9.13 -2.60 -4.75
N ASP A 57 -9.46 -3.82 -4.35
CA ASP A 57 -10.11 -4.08 -3.06
C ASP A 57 -9.14 -3.97 -1.87
N LEU A 58 -7.85 -4.25 -2.09
CA LEU A 58 -6.82 -4.21 -1.06
C LEU A 58 -5.52 -3.57 -1.58
N VAL A 59 -5.02 -2.59 -0.83
CA VAL A 59 -3.76 -1.87 -1.08
C VAL A 59 -2.91 -1.87 0.20
N PHE A 60 -1.70 -2.41 0.11
CA PHE A 60 -0.67 -2.25 1.12
C PHE A 60 0.14 -0.99 0.83
N ALA A 61 0.14 -0.03 1.72
CA ALA A 61 1.01 1.15 1.64
C ALA A 61 2.11 1.00 2.71
N HIS A 62 3.32 0.68 2.25
CA HIS A 62 4.35 0.06 3.07
C HIS A 62 5.27 1.09 3.73
N GLY A 63 4.79 1.78 4.75
CA GLY A 63 5.54 2.80 5.49
C GLY A 63 4.65 3.73 6.31
N PHE A 64 5.21 4.34 7.34
CA PHE A 64 4.48 5.27 8.22
C PHE A 64 4.02 6.55 7.50
N GLU A 65 4.76 6.96 6.47
CA GLU A 65 4.48 8.13 5.63
C GLU A 65 3.12 8.05 4.92
N PHE A 66 2.56 6.85 4.75
CA PHE A 66 1.28 6.65 4.10
C PHE A 66 0.07 6.81 5.02
N GLN A 67 0.26 6.92 6.35
CA GLN A 67 -0.84 6.95 7.32
C GLN A 67 -1.85 8.07 7.03
N GLU A 68 -1.39 9.32 7.06
CA GLU A 68 -2.25 10.49 6.86
C GLU A 68 -2.91 10.53 5.47
N PRO A 69 -2.20 10.32 4.34
CA PRO A 69 -2.86 10.30 3.04
C PRO A 69 -3.83 9.13 2.90
N ALA A 70 -3.55 7.96 3.48
CA ALA A 70 -4.49 6.83 3.44
C ALA A 70 -5.78 7.08 4.24
N GLU A 71 -5.71 7.75 5.39
CA GLU A 71 -6.90 8.18 6.15
C GLU A 71 -7.80 9.11 5.34
N ARG A 72 -7.20 10.02 4.57
CA ARG A 72 -7.93 10.94 3.70
C ARG A 72 -8.56 10.20 2.51
N VAL A 73 -7.78 9.34 1.84
CA VAL A 73 -8.23 8.63 0.65
C VAL A 73 -9.25 7.54 1.00
N SER A 74 -9.15 6.86 2.14
CA SER A 74 -10.13 5.82 2.53
C SER A 74 -11.54 6.41 2.67
N ALA A 75 -11.66 7.62 3.21
CA ALA A 75 -12.94 8.33 3.32
C ALA A 75 -13.59 8.62 1.96
N GLU A 76 -12.78 8.79 0.91
CA GLU A 76 -13.25 9.02 -0.47
C GLU A 76 -13.55 7.71 -1.22
N TYR A 77 -12.87 6.62 -0.85
CA TYR A 77 -12.95 5.32 -1.51
C TYR A 77 -13.23 4.16 -0.52
N PRO A 78 -14.44 4.09 0.06
CA PRO A 78 -14.78 3.14 1.14
C PRO A 78 -14.82 1.67 0.73
N ARG A 79 -14.65 1.36 -0.57
CA ARG A 79 -14.52 -0.03 -1.06
C ARG A 79 -13.09 -0.55 -0.99
N THR A 80 -12.11 0.35 -0.99
CA THR A 80 -10.70 0.02 -1.02
C THR A 80 -10.20 -0.05 0.41
N ILE A 81 -9.69 -1.21 0.83
CA ILE A 81 -9.05 -1.36 2.13
C ILE A 81 -7.58 -0.96 1.99
N PHE A 82 -7.13 -0.02 2.81
CA PHE A 82 -5.73 0.36 2.92
C PHE A 82 -5.10 -0.24 4.17
N ILE A 83 -3.99 -0.94 4.00
CA ILE A 83 -3.18 -1.45 5.11
C ILE A 83 -1.87 -0.68 5.15
N ILE A 84 -1.61 -0.03 6.27
CA ILE A 84 -0.35 0.68 6.53
C ILE A 84 0.55 -0.22 7.35
N THR A 85 1.71 -0.55 6.81
CA THR A 85 2.76 -1.22 7.60
C THR A 85 3.63 -0.14 8.23
N SER A 86 4.08 -0.38 9.48
CA SER A 86 4.86 0.58 10.30
C SER A 86 4.21 1.92 10.64
N GLY A 87 2.88 2.07 10.50
CA GLY A 87 2.13 3.25 10.95
C GLY A 87 2.33 3.58 12.44
N GLY A 88 2.54 4.86 12.74
CA GLY A 88 2.75 5.39 14.09
C GLY A 88 1.44 5.49 14.88
N GLY A 89 0.94 4.37 15.37
CA GLY A 89 -0.24 4.29 16.21
C GLY A 89 -0.43 2.87 16.76
N TRP A 90 -0.86 2.77 18.01
CA TRP A 90 -1.12 1.51 18.70
C TRP A 90 -2.07 0.63 17.87
N TRP A 91 -1.56 -0.51 17.38
CA TRP A 91 -2.28 -1.58 16.67
C TRP A 91 -2.93 -1.17 15.33
N GLY A 92 -2.49 -1.82 14.25
CA GLY A 92 -2.94 -1.61 12.86
C GLY A 92 -4.36 -1.05 12.71
N THR A 93 -4.44 0.23 12.38
CA THR A 93 -5.69 0.92 12.07
C THR A 93 -6.19 0.39 10.72
N TRP A 94 -7.22 -0.45 10.78
CA TRP A 94 -8.01 -0.80 9.60
C TRP A 94 -8.88 0.41 9.25
N LEU A 95 -8.42 1.23 8.32
CA LEU A 95 -9.18 2.36 7.82
C LEU A 95 -10.23 1.83 6.84
N ARG A 96 -11.50 2.06 7.16
CA ARG A 96 -12.66 1.77 6.30
C ARG A 96 -13.09 3.03 5.56
#